data_AF-A0A3Q1G7W9-F1
#
_entry.id   AF-A0A3Q1G7W9-F1
#
_cell.length_a   1.000
_cell.length_b   1.000
_cell.length_c   1.000
_cell.angle_alpha   90.00
_cell.angle_beta   90.00
_cell.angle_gamma   90.00
#
_symmetry.space_group_name_H-M   'P 1'
#
loop_
_entity.id
_entity.type
_entity.pdbx_description
1 polymer ?
#
loop_
_entity_poly.entity_id
_entity_poly.type
_entity_poly.pdbx_seq_one_letter_code
_entity_poly.pdbx_strand_id
1 'polypeptide(L)'
;VMKMSKLLLHMILHEGGQIGGCSDSDGAMMYTLEGEELWYADFKSGRGVEPQPDFIDHISFNPGTYEAAVADQQVCRNNLQVCQQAMKDLPVEKDPPEIPMIYIRDTLELKVKNTLICHVSGFYPAPVEVSWTKNGKNVTDGSSINVPFPNKDGSFTQISRLEFIPQL
;
A
#
# COMPACT_ATOMS: atom_id res chain seq x y z
N VAL A 1 -21.79 -52.03 -12.25
CA VAL A 1 -20.74 -51.32 -11.47
C VAL A 1 -20.50 -49.98 -12.14
N MET A 2 -21.13 -48.91 -11.67
CA MET A 2 -20.94 -47.55 -12.22
C MET A 2 -19.61 -46.98 -11.72
N LYS A 3 -18.74 -46.57 -12.65
CA LYS A 3 -17.56 -45.77 -12.38
C LYS A 3 -18.01 -44.35 -12.01
N MET A 4 -17.84 -43.96 -10.75
CA MET A 4 -17.82 -42.54 -10.38
C MET A 4 -16.47 -41.97 -10.80
N SER A 5 -16.47 -41.10 -11.81
CA SER A 5 -15.36 -40.20 -12.10
C SER A 5 -15.23 -39.22 -10.94
N LYS A 6 -14.08 -39.23 -10.25
CA LYS A 6 -13.69 -38.19 -9.30
C LYS A 6 -13.66 -36.84 -10.04
N LEU A 7 -14.62 -35.96 -9.75
CA LEU A 7 -14.41 -34.52 -9.94
C LEU A 7 -13.31 -34.12 -8.95
N LEU A 8 -12.12 -33.82 -9.46
CA LEU A 8 -11.10 -33.09 -8.71
C LEU A 8 -11.56 -31.64 -8.61
N LEU A 9 -12.24 -31.29 -7.52
CA LEU A 9 -12.36 -29.90 -7.08
C LEU A 9 -10.92 -29.43 -6.81
N HIS A 10 -10.37 -28.59 -7.68
CA HIS A 10 -9.16 -27.86 -7.34
C HIS A 10 -9.55 -26.85 -6.27
N MET A 11 -9.17 -27.10 -5.01
CA MET A 11 -9.26 -26.08 -3.98
C MET A 11 -8.26 -24.99 -4.35
N ILE A 12 -8.76 -23.84 -4.76
CA ILE A 12 -7.97 -22.62 -4.89
C ILE A 12 -7.93 -22.01 -3.49
N LEU A 13 -6.73 -21.94 -2.91
CA LEU A 13 -6.49 -21.25 -1.65
C LEU A 13 -6.21 -19.78 -1.97
N HIS A 14 -6.91 -18.88 -1.29
CA HIS A 14 -6.68 -17.45 -1.40
C HIS A 14 -6.05 -16.89 -0.12
N GLU A 15 -5.12 -15.93 -0.26
CA GLU A 15 -4.47 -15.24 0.86
C GLU A 15 -5.21 -13.93 1.17
N GLY A 16 -5.95 -13.92 2.29
CA GLY A 16 -6.54 -12.71 2.86
C GLY A 16 -5.63 -12.10 3.92
N GLY A 17 -5.45 -10.79 3.89
CA GLY A 17 -4.55 -10.07 4.81
C GLY A 17 -5.23 -8.92 5.55
N GLN A 18 -4.73 -8.64 6.75
CA GLN A 18 -4.99 -7.39 7.47
C GLN A 18 -3.64 -6.77 7.82
N ILE A 19 -3.45 -5.51 7.45
CA ILE A 19 -2.21 -4.79 7.72
C ILE A 19 -2.58 -3.56 8.55
N GLY A 20 -2.01 -3.49 9.76
CA GLY A 20 -2.20 -2.40 10.70
C GLY A 20 -0.86 -1.92 11.25
N GLY A 21 -0.69 -0.61 11.39
CA GLY A 21 0.53 -0.02 11.94
C GLY A 21 0.36 1.45 12.31
N CYS A 22 1.27 1.97 13.13
CA CYS A 22 1.29 3.37 13.51
C CYS A 22 2.73 3.86 13.73
N SER A 23 2.92 5.17 13.54
CA SER A 23 4.09 5.91 14.00
C SER A 23 3.63 6.97 15.02
N ASP A 24 4.49 7.94 15.34
CA ASP A 24 4.11 9.08 16.19
C ASP A 24 3.14 10.03 15.46
N SER A 25 3.20 10.11 14.12
CA SER A 25 2.41 11.02 13.29
C SER A 25 1.35 10.33 12.43
N ASP A 26 1.63 9.10 11.99
CA ASP A 26 0.85 8.42 10.95
C ASP A 26 0.29 7.08 11.43
N GLY A 27 -0.60 6.51 10.64
CA GLY A 27 -1.00 5.13 10.81
C GLY A 27 -1.61 4.54 9.54
N ALA A 28 -1.73 3.23 9.55
CA ALA A 28 -2.17 2.41 8.45
C ALA A 28 -3.14 1.36 8.98
N MET A 29 -4.24 1.16 8.26
CA MET A 29 -5.13 0.02 8.44
C MET A 29 -5.71 -0.32 7.07
N MET A 30 -5.52 -1.56 6.62
CA MET A 30 -6.05 -2.04 5.35
C MET A 30 -6.38 -3.53 5.40
N TYR A 31 -7.34 -3.94 4.57
CA TYR A 31 -7.68 -5.31 4.30
C TYR A 31 -7.30 -5.64 2.86
N THR A 32 -6.65 -6.78 2.67
CA THR A 32 -6.10 -7.18 1.38
C THR A 32 -6.55 -8.57 0.98
N LEU A 33 -6.53 -8.84 -0.33
CA LEU A 33 -6.75 -10.14 -0.93
C LEU A 33 -5.72 -10.35 -2.03
N GLU A 34 -4.95 -11.44 -1.96
CA GLU A 34 -3.81 -11.68 -2.87
C GLU A 34 -2.79 -10.53 -2.92
N GLY A 35 -2.68 -9.77 -1.83
CA GLY A 35 -1.80 -8.59 -1.74
C GLY A 35 -2.39 -7.30 -2.32
N GLU A 36 -3.59 -7.33 -2.90
CA GLU A 36 -4.29 -6.14 -3.40
C GLU A 36 -5.22 -5.55 -2.32
N GLU A 37 -5.34 -4.22 -2.28
CA GLU A 37 -6.17 -3.51 -1.31
C GLU A 37 -7.67 -3.67 -1.63
N LEU A 38 -8.42 -4.31 -0.74
CA LEU A 38 -9.89 -4.33 -0.80
C LEU A 38 -10.50 -3.11 -0.10
N TRP A 39 -9.89 -2.70 1.01
CA TRP A 39 -10.29 -1.56 1.82
C TRP A 39 -9.10 -0.97 2.59
N TYR A 40 -9.06 0.35 2.75
CA TYR A 40 -8.10 1.01 3.64
C TYR A 40 -8.72 2.21 4.38
N ALA A 41 -8.17 2.52 5.55
CA ALA A 41 -8.52 3.72 6.32
C ALA A 41 -7.71 4.92 5.81
N ASP A 42 -8.38 5.87 5.16
CA ASP A 42 -7.80 7.17 4.88
C ASP A 42 -7.95 8.08 6.11
N PHE A 43 -7.00 7.95 7.04
CA PHE A 43 -6.98 8.76 8.27
C PHE A 43 -6.83 10.26 8.00
N LYS A 44 -6.33 10.67 6.82
CA LYS A 44 -6.19 12.08 6.46
C LYS A 44 -7.54 12.67 6.06
N SER A 45 -8.34 11.94 5.28
CA SER A 45 -9.66 12.40 4.86
C SER A 45 -10.82 11.94 5.76
N GLY A 46 -10.54 11.10 6.76
CA GLY A 46 -11.54 10.74 7.77
C GLY A 46 -12.51 9.65 7.32
N ARG A 47 -12.12 8.76 6.39
CA ARG A 47 -13.05 7.78 5.79
C ARG A 47 -12.38 6.45 5.45
N GLY A 48 -13.20 5.39 5.36
CA GLY A 48 -12.81 4.15 4.69
C GLY A 48 -12.88 4.29 3.17
N VAL A 49 -11.98 3.64 2.46
CA VAL A 49 -11.90 3.64 0.99
C VAL A 49 -11.85 2.21 0.49
N GLU A 50 -12.63 1.91 -0.54
CA GLU A 50 -12.69 0.59 -1.20
C GLU A 50 -12.15 0.74 -2.63
N PRO A 51 -10.81 0.65 -2.84
CA PRO A 51 -10.17 0.98 -4.12
C PRO A 51 -10.28 -0.15 -5.17
N GLN A 52 -11.29 -1.01 -5.05
CA GLN A 52 -11.48 -2.18 -5.88
C GLN A 52 -11.76 -1.81 -7.34
N PRO A 53 -11.27 -2.59 -8.33
CA PRO A 53 -11.54 -2.32 -9.74
C PRO A 53 -13.03 -2.47 -10.10
N ASP A 54 -13.52 -1.66 -11.04
CA ASP A 54 -14.93 -1.69 -11.47
C ASP A 54 -15.38 -3.01 -12.12
N PHE A 55 -14.44 -3.88 -12.52
CA PHE A 55 -14.74 -5.14 -13.19
C PHE A 55 -15.06 -6.30 -12.22
N ILE A 56 -14.84 -6.13 -10.91
CA ILE A 56 -15.18 -7.15 -9.91
C ILE A 56 -16.54 -6.87 -9.27
N ASP A 57 -17.19 -7.92 -8.78
CA ASP A 57 -18.32 -7.75 -7.88
C ASP A 57 -17.85 -7.04 -6.61
N HIS A 58 -18.40 -5.86 -6.36
CA HIS A 58 -17.92 -4.96 -5.32
C HIS A 58 -18.12 -5.55 -3.91
N ILE A 59 -17.03 -5.60 -3.14
CA ILE A 59 -17.00 -6.12 -1.77
C ILE A 59 -17.10 -4.94 -0.81
N SER A 60 -18.21 -4.81 -0.10
CA SER A 60 -18.41 -3.72 0.87
C SER A 60 -18.11 -4.14 2.30
N PHE A 61 -17.61 -3.18 3.09
CA PHE A 61 -17.33 -3.36 4.52
C PHE A 61 -18.45 -2.78 5.39
N ASN A 62 -18.56 -3.30 6.62
CA ASN A 62 -19.63 -2.91 7.54
C ASN A 62 -19.51 -1.43 7.96
N PRO A 63 -20.64 -0.74 8.19
CA PRO A 63 -20.63 0.53 8.91
C PRO A 63 -19.94 0.34 10.28
N GLY A 64 -19.00 1.20 10.63
CA GLY A 64 -18.17 1.06 11.83
C GLY A 64 -16.72 0.62 11.58
N THR A 65 -16.38 0.12 10.38
CA THR A 65 -15.02 -0.36 10.09
C THR A 65 -13.98 0.76 10.19
N TYR A 66 -14.31 1.98 9.77
CA TYR A 66 -13.40 3.12 9.90
C TYR A 66 -13.21 3.53 11.37
N GLU A 67 -14.29 3.58 12.14
CA GLU A 67 -14.26 3.91 13.57
C GLU A 67 -13.45 2.89 14.38
N ALA A 68 -13.57 1.60 14.02
CA ALA A 68 -12.74 0.55 14.58
C ALA A 68 -11.25 0.76 14.24
N ALA A 69 -10.93 1.10 12.98
CA ALA A 69 -9.56 1.41 12.58
C ALA A 69 -8.97 2.61 13.34
N VAL A 70 -9.78 3.64 13.65
CA VAL A 70 -9.37 4.76 14.50
C VAL A 70 -9.08 4.31 15.93
N ALA A 71 -9.91 3.45 16.50
CA ALA A 71 -9.70 2.89 17.83
C ALA A 71 -8.40 2.04 17.89
N ASP A 72 -8.18 1.18 16.89
CA ASP A 72 -6.98 0.36 16.77
C ASP A 72 -5.72 1.23 16.61
N GLN A 73 -5.81 2.32 15.86
CA GLN A 73 -4.70 3.27 15.73
C GLN A 73 -4.32 3.89 17.08
N GLN A 74 -5.30 4.23 17.93
CA GLN A 74 -5.03 4.76 19.27
C GLN A 74 -4.36 3.72 20.18
N VAL A 75 -4.82 2.47 20.13
CA VAL A 75 -4.20 1.36 20.87
C VAL A 75 -2.77 1.14 20.40
N CYS A 76 -2.54 1.14 19.08
CA CYS A 76 -1.22 1.01 18.50
C CYS A 76 -0.25 2.08 19.03
N ARG A 77 -0.67 3.35 19.05
CA ARG A 77 0.20 4.46 19.52
C ARG A 77 0.55 4.32 21.01
N ASN A 78 -0.40 3.87 21.84
CA ASN A 78 -0.12 3.60 23.25
C ASN A 78 0.91 2.46 23.42
N ASN A 79 0.77 1.39 22.63
CA ASN A 79 1.72 0.28 22.64
C ASN A 79 3.10 0.71 22.12
N LEU A 80 3.14 1.56 21.09
CA LEU A 80 4.37 2.09 20.52
C LEU A 80 5.20 2.84 21.55
N GLN A 81 4.57 3.66 22.41
CA GLN A 81 5.27 4.36 23.50
C GLN A 81 5.96 3.39 24.47
N VAL A 82 5.29 2.29 24.82
CA VAL A 82 5.85 1.25 25.69
C VAL A 82 7.03 0.55 25.00
N CYS A 83 6.88 0.19 23.72
CA CYS A 83 7.94 -0.44 22.93
C CYS A 83 9.16 0.48 22.77
N GLN A 84 8.94 1.77 22.47
CA GLN A 84 10.01 2.77 22.35
C GLN A 84 10.82 2.87 23.66
N GLN A 85 10.16 2.89 24.81
CA GLN A 85 10.85 2.94 26.10
C GLN A 85 11.63 1.64 26.39
N ALA A 86 11.06 0.49 26.06
CA ALA A 86 11.70 -0.81 26.26
C ALA A 86 12.90 -1.04 25.32
N MET A 87 12.87 -0.46 24.12
CA MET A 87 13.86 -0.65 23.05
C MET A 87 14.77 0.56 22.84
N LYS A 88 14.75 1.56 23.72
CA LYS A 88 15.45 2.85 23.55
C LYS A 88 16.96 2.72 23.29
N ASP A 89 17.59 1.65 23.77
CA ASP A 89 19.04 1.42 23.68
C ASP A 89 19.41 0.53 22.48
N LEU A 90 18.42 0.02 21.74
CA LEU A 90 18.65 -0.76 20.52
C LEU A 90 18.79 0.18 19.31
N PRO A 91 19.84 0.01 18.49
CA PRO A 91 19.96 0.78 17.27
C PRO A 91 18.83 0.40 16.30
N VAL A 92 18.22 1.41 15.67
CA VAL A 92 17.25 1.19 14.60
C VAL A 92 18.00 0.75 13.35
N GLU A 93 17.64 -0.41 12.82
CA GLU A 93 18.11 -0.90 11.53
C GLU A 93 17.69 0.08 10.42
N LYS A 94 18.58 0.28 9.45
CA LYS A 94 18.37 1.23 8.36
C LYS A 94 18.86 0.62 7.08
N ASP A 95 17.90 0.18 6.28
CA ASP A 95 18.14 -0.39 4.97
C ASP A 95 17.71 0.63 3.91
N PRO A 96 18.63 1.06 3.03
CA PRO A 96 18.25 1.92 1.93
C PRO A 96 17.34 1.16 0.97
N PRO A 97 16.45 1.87 0.23
CA PRO A 97 15.68 1.23 -0.81
C PRO A 97 16.60 0.63 -1.87
N GLU A 98 16.15 -0.49 -2.45
CA GLU A 98 16.69 -0.99 -3.70
C GLU A 98 16.53 0.06 -4.81
N ILE A 99 17.26 -0.15 -5.93
CA ILE A 99 17.19 0.76 -7.07
C ILE A 99 15.72 0.93 -7.51
N PRO A 100 15.16 2.16 -7.43
CA PRO A 100 13.78 2.39 -7.80
C PRO A 100 13.52 2.04 -9.26
N MET A 101 12.43 1.33 -9.52
CA MET A 101 12.00 0.99 -10.86
C MET A 101 10.96 2.01 -11.34
N ILE A 102 11.26 2.71 -12.43
CA ILE A 102 10.37 3.70 -13.05
C ILE A 102 9.85 3.17 -14.38
N TYR A 103 8.53 3.14 -14.55
CA TYR A 103 7.88 2.68 -15.78
C TYR A 103 6.56 3.42 -16.04
N ILE A 104 6.06 3.37 -17.28
CA ILE A 104 4.74 3.89 -17.64
C ILE A 104 3.68 2.82 -17.40
N ARG A 105 2.51 3.24 -16.91
CA ARG A 105 1.39 2.33 -16.65
C ARG A 105 0.81 1.75 -17.94
N ASP A 106 0.58 2.62 -18.91
CA ASP A 106 -0.09 2.29 -20.18
C ASP A 106 0.90 2.42 -21.35
N THR A 107 0.56 1.85 -22.51
CA THR A 107 1.37 2.03 -23.73
C THR A 107 1.58 3.51 -24.04
N LEU A 108 2.78 3.85 -24.52
CA LEU A 108 3.14 5.24 -24.78
C LEU A 108 2.39 5.77 -26.02
N GLU A 109 1.45 6.67 -25.79
CA GLU A 109 0.74 7.41 -26.83
C GLU A 109 0.90 8.92 -26.62
N LEU A 110 1.36 9.63 -27.65
CA LEU A 110 1.57 11.07 -27.59
C LEU A 110 0.24 11.79 -27.38
N LYS A 111 0.24 12.84 -26.55
CA LYS A 111 -0.93 13.68 -26.23
C LYS A 111 -2.07 12.93 -25.50
N VAL A 112 -1.88 11.68 -25.12
CA VAL A 112 -2.82 10.90 -24.30
C VAL A 112 -2.32 10.86 -22.87
N LYS A 113 -3.20 11.06 -21.88
CA LYS A 113 -2.83 11.02 -20.46
C LYS A 113 -2.27 9.64 -20.10
N ASN A 114 -1.14 9.60 -19.42
CA ASN A 114 -0.50 8.39 -18.91
C ASN A 114 0.00 8.65 -17.47
N THR A 115 0.49 7.61 -16.81
CA THR A 115 0.99 7.66 -15.43
C THR A 115 2.36 7.04 -15.37
N LEU A 116 3.36 7.78 -14.87
CA LEU A 116 4.62 7.20 -14.44
C LEU A 116 4.42 6.56 -13.07
N ILE A 117 4.97 5.37 -12.91
CA ILE A 117 4.97 4.61 -11.67
C ILE A 117 6.43 4.49 -11.22
N CYS A 118 6.71 4.86 -9.98
CA CYS A 118 7.97 4.63 -9.30
C CYS A 118 7.74 3.58 -8.20
N HIS A 119 8.32 2.41 -8.39
CA HIS A 119 8.28 1.31 -7.43
C HIS A 119 9.57 1.31 -6.59
N VAL A 120 9.42 1.53 -5.29
CA VAL A 120 10.52 1.61 -4.31
C VAL A 120 10.31 0.47 -3.30
N SER A 121 11.30 -0.40 -3.10
CA SER A 121 11.17 -1.61 -2.27
C SER A 121 12.45 -1.88 -1.48
N GLY A 122 12.38 -2.77 -0.49
CA GLY A 122 13.52 -3.28 0.26
C GLY A 122 14.06 -2.31 1.31
N PHE A 123 13.34 -1.24 1.63
CA PHE A 123 13.77 -0.25 2.62
C PHE A 123 13.19 -0.52 4.00
N TYR A 124 13.92 -0.06 5.02
CA TYR A 124 13.46 0.03 6.39
C TYR A 124 14.20 1.20 7.10
N PRO A 125 13.54 1.97 7.97
CA PRO A 125 12.12 1.96 8.29
C PRO A 125 11.29 2.69 7.24
N ALA A 126 9.97 2.59 7.36
CA ALA A 126 9.02 3.36 6.55
C ALA A 126 8.57 4.66 7.24
N PRO A 127 8.12 5.68 6.47
CA PRO A 127 8.14 5.79 5.01
C PRO A 127 9.47 6.31 4.46
N VAL A 128 9.68 6.18 3.15
CA VAL A 128 10.70 6.96 2.41
C VAL A 128 10.05 8.13 1.67
N GLU A 129 10.82 9.18 1.45
CA GLU A 129 10.39 10.33 0.64
C GLU A 129 10.67 10.07 -0.84
N VAL A 130 9.65 10.27 -1.70
CA VAL A 130 9.77 10.18 -3.15
C VAL A 130 9.36 11.50 -3.76
N SER A 131 10.19 12.05 -4.65
CA SER A 131 9.92 13.28 -5.38
C SER A 131 10.10 13.08 -6.88
N TRP A 132 9.30 13.79 -7.67
CA TRP A 132 9.38 13.76 -9.12
C TRP A 132 10.02 15.03 -9.64
N THR A 133 10.84 14.90 -10.68
CA THR A 133 11.40 16.03 -11.40
C THR A 133 11.12 15.92 -12.90
N LYS A 134 10.87 17.07 -13.53
CA LYS A 134 10.79 17.22 -14.99
C LYS A 134 11.80 18.27 -15.42
N ASN A 135 12.79 17.87 -16.20
CA ASN A 135 13.88 18.75 -16.64
C ASN A 135 14.57 19.48 -15.48
N GLY A 136 14.83 18.76 -14.38
CA GLY A 136 15.48 19.29 -13.18
C GLY A 136 14.61 20.17 -12.27
N LYS A 137 13.31 20.35 -12.59
CA LYS A 137 12.36 21.07 -11.74
C LYS A 137 11.42 20.10 -11.02
N ASN A 138 11.20 20.33 -9.73
CA ASN A 138 10.25 19.53 -8.94
C ASN A 138 8.83 19.66 -9.50
N VAL A 139 8.12 18.53 -9.57
CA VAL A 139 6.73 18.45 -9.98
C VAL A 139 5.93 17.75 -8.90
N THR A 140 4.89 18.42 -8.42
CA THR A 140 3.94 17.90 -7.43
C THR A 140 2.55 17.70 -8.00
N ASP A 141 2.21 18.41 -9.07
CA ASP A 141 0.88 18.32 -9.69
C ASP A 141 0.65 16.93 -10.29
N GLY A 142 -0.46 16.30 -9.90
CA GLY A 142 -0.78 14.94 -10.33
C GLY A 142 0.10 13.85 -9.72
N SER A 143 0.90 14.18 -8.69
CA SER A 143 1.67 13.18 -7.95
C SER A 143 0.85 12.59 -6.80
N SER A 144 1.08 11.30 -6.53
CA SER A 144 0.52 10.61 -5.37
C SER A 144 1.51 9.53 -4.90
N ILE A 145 1.35 9.12 -3.64
CA ILE A 145 2.12 8.01 -3.05
C ILE A 145 1.20 7.25 -2.11
N ASN A 146 1.32 5.93 -2.11
CA ASN A 146 0.57 5.09 -1.19
C ASN A 146 1.19 5.06 0.21
N VAL A 147 0.44 4.51 1.16
CA VAL A 147 0.95 4.12 2.46
C VAL A 147 1.94 2.95 2.26
N PRO A 148 3.09 2.92 2.98
CA PRO A 148 4.05 1.84 2.88
C PRO A 148 3.41 0.46 3.12
N PHE A 149 3.67 -0.47 2.20
CA PHE A 149 3.21 -1.84 2.29
C PHE A 149 4.33 -2.73 2.88
N PRO A 150 4.08 -3.50 3.95
CA PRO A 150 5.07 -4.40 4.51
C PRO A 150 5.28 -5.63 3.61
N ASN A 151 6.55 -5.97 3.38
CA ASN A 151 6.97 -7.18 2.67
C ASN A 151 7.10 -8.36 3.65
N LYS A 152 7.11 -9.60 3.12
CA LYS A 152 7.19 -10.83 3.94
C LYS A 152 8.52 -10.95 4.73
N ASP A 153 9.56 -10.24 4.31
CA ASP A 153 10.87 -10.20 4.96
C ASP A 153 11.02 -9.09 6.01
N GLY A 154 9.98 -8.27 6.23
CA GLY A 154 9.99 -7.15 7.18
C GLY A 154 10.42 -5.80 6.59
N SER A 155 10.87 -5.77 5.33
CA SER A 155 11.10 -4.53 4.58
C SER A 155 9.79 -3.90 4.11
N PHE A 156 9.85 -2.71 3.50
CA PHE A 156 8.67 -2.02 2.98
C PHE A 156 8.76 -1.74 1.48
N THR A 157 7.58 -1.58 0.87
CA THR A 157 7.37 -1.16 -0.51
C THR A 157 6.49 0.09 -0.56
N GLN A 158 6.86 1.06 -1.39
CA GLN A 158 6.06 2.24 -1.72
C GLN A 158 6.02 2.46 -3.23
N ILE A 159 4.83 2.83 -3.71
CA ILE A 159 4.53 3.13 -5.10
C ILE A 159 4.13 4.60 -5.19
N SER A 160 5.00 5.41 -5.79
CA SER A 160 4.66 6.78 -6.18
C SER A 160 4.17 6.82 -7.63
N ARG A 161 3.19 7.66 -7.91
CA ARG A 161 2.59 7.86 -9.23
C ARG A 161 2.69 9.32 -9.63
N LEU A 162 2.91 9.59 -10.91
CA LEU A 162 2.85 10.93 -11.50
C LEU A 162 2.03 10.89 -12.78
N GLU A 163 0.93 11.63 -12.81
CA GLU A 163 0.16 11.85 -14.03
C GLU A 163 0.89 12.79 -14.99
N PHE A 164 0.94 12.43 -16.27
CA PHE A 164 1.56 13.25 -17.29
C PHE A 164 0.89 13.06 -18.65
N ILE A 165 1.16 14.00 -19.57
CA ILE A 165 0.77 13.87 -20.98
C ILE A 165 2.07 13.86 -21.79
N PRO A 166 2.45 12.72 -22.42
CA PRO A 166 3.64 12.62 -23.25
C PRO A 166 3.59 13.66 -24.38
N GLN A 167 4.71 14.34 -24.58
CA GLN A 167 4.92 15.30 -25.65
C GLN A 167 6.06 14.79 -26.56
N LEU A 168 6.16 15.39 -27.75
CA LEU A 168 7.30 15.20 -28.66
C LEU A 168 8.60 15.75 -28.06
#